data_AF-F4XQA6-F1
#
_entry.id   AF-F4XQA6-F1
#
_cell.length_a   1.000
_cell.length_b   1.000
_cell.length_c   1.000
_cell.angle_alpha   90.00
_cell.angle_beta   90.00
_cell.angle_gamma   90.00
#
_symmetry.space_group_name_H-M   'P 1'
#
loop_
_entity.id
_entity.type
_entity.pdbx_description
1 polymer ?
#
loop_
_entity_poly.entity_id
_entity_poly.type
_entity_poly.pdbx_seq_one_letter_code
_entity_poly.pdbx_strand_id
1 'polypeptide(L)'
;MTTVLQQSNTSVWSQFCNWVTSTNNRLYVGWFGVLMIPTLLAATTCFIIAFIAAPPVDIDGIREPVAGSLMYGNNIISGAVVPSSNAIGLHFYPIWEAASLDEWLYNGGPYQLVVFHFLIGVFAYM
;
A
#
# COMPACT_ATOMS: atom_id res chain seq x y z
N MET A 1 -2.55 7.11 56.54
CA MET A 1 -2.47 8.10 55.46
C MET A 1 -2.81 7.39 54.16
N THR A 2 -4.09 7.32 53.84
CA THR A 2 -4.65 6.61 52.68
C THR A 2 -4.37 7.44 51.42
N THR A 3 -3.46 6.95 50.58
CA THR A 3 -3.20 7.49 49.25
C THR A 3 -4.43 7.22 48.37
N VAL A 4 -5.33 8.21 48.32
CA VAL A 4 -6.38 8.28 47.30
C VAL A 4 -5.68 8.35 45.95
N LEU A 5 -5.75 7.26 45.18
CA LEU A 5 -5.36 7.24 43.78
C LEU A 5 -6.25 8.25 43.06
N GLN A 6 -5.72 9.45 42.84
CA GLN A 6 -6.28 10.38 41.87
C GLN A 6 -6.21 9.69 40.50
N GLN A 7 -7.31 9.05 40.09
CA GLN A 7 -7.55 8.77 38.68
C GLN A 7 -7.61 10.14 38.00
N SER A 8 -6.50 10.55 37.40
CA SER A 8 -6.50 11.66 36.47
C SER A 8 -7.48 11.28 35.35
N ASN A 9 -8.57 12.04 35.23
CA ASN A 9 -9.47 11.99 34.07
C ASN A 9 -8.68 12.43 32.84
N THR A 10 -7.82 11.55 32.32
CA THR A 10 -7.05 11.78 31.11
C THR A 10 -8.01 11.72 29.93
N SER A 11 -7.96 12.73 29.06
CA SER A 11 -8.80 12.77 27.87
C SER A 11 -8.51 11.57 26.97
N VAL A 12 -9.51 11.12 26.20
CA VAL A 12 -9.35 10.02 25.23
C VAL A 12 -8.18 10.29 24.27
N TRP A 13 -8.03 11.55 23.85
CA TRP A 13 -6.89 11.98 23.03
C TRP A 13 -5.55 11.80 23.74
N SER A 14 -5.46 12.16 25.03
CA SER A 14 -4.23 11.97 25.81
C SER A 14 -3.90 10.48 25.96
N GLN A 15 -4.90 9.62 26.18
CA GLN A 15 -4.70 8.17 26.24
C GLN A 15 -4.21 7.61 24.90
N PHE A 16 -4.77 8.07 23.79
CA PHE A 16 -4.33 7.71 22.44
C PHE A 16 -2.88 8.11 22.18
N CYS A 17 -2.51 9.37 22.45
CA CYS A 17 -1.13 9.83 22.29
C CYS A 17 -0.15 8.99 23.13
N ASN A 18 -0.49 8.75 24.40
CA ASN A 18 0.34 7.94 25.30
C ASN A 18 0.52 6.51 24.79
N TRP A 19 -0.51 5.92 24.17
CA TRP A 19 -0.42 4.59 23.58
C TRP A 19 0.41 4.57 22.29
N VAL A 20 0.21 5.54 21.38
CA VAL A 20 0.95 5.64 20.13
C VAL A 20 2.45 5.78 20.39
N THR A 21 2.85 6.59 21.37
CA THR A 21 4.26 6.82 21.72
C THR A 21 4.78 5.89 22.82
N SER A 22 4.04 4.85 23.18
CA SER A 22 4.43 3.91 24.24
C SER A 22 5.65 3.06 23.82
N THR A 23 6.70 3.07 24.64
CA THR A 23 7.87 2.19 24.49
C THR A 23 7.61 0.76 24.94
N ASN A 24 6.45 0.48 25.54
CA ASN A 24 6.06 -0.86 25.99
C ASN A 24 5.36 -1.68 24.90
N ASN A 25 5.07 -1.09 23.74
CA ASN A 25 4.50 -1.82 22.62
C ASN A 25 5.52 -2.80 22.03
N ARG A 26 5.10 -4.03 21.73
CA ARG A 26 5.97 -5.07 21.12
C ARG A 26 6.57 -4.63 19.79
N LEU A 27 5.79 -3.90 19.00
CA LEU A 27 6.20 -3.17 17.83
C LEU A 27 5.86 -1.70 18.09
N TYR A 28 6.87 -0.85 18.10
CA TYR A 28 6.66 0.58 18.32
C TYR A 28 5.82 1.17 17.18
N VAL A 29 4.87 2.04 17.52
CA VAL A 29 4.01 2.73 16.55
C VAL A 29 4.61 4.09 16.23
N GLY A 30 4.53 5.04 17.17
CA GLY A 30 4.94 6.43 16.94
C GLY A 30 4.06 7.13 15.90
N TRP A 31 4.25 8.44 15.75
CA TRP A 31 3.44 9.23 14.80
C TRP A 31 3.69 8.84 13.34
N PHE A 32 4.92 8.45 13.00
CA PHE A 32 5.22 7.93 11.67
C PHE A 32 4.59 6.56 11.42
N GLY A 33 4.52 5.69 12.45
CA GLY A 33 3.84 4.39 12.35
C GLY A 33 2.37 4.48 11.96
N VAL A 34 1.69 5.56 12.35
CA VAL A 34 0.28 5.81 11.97
C VAL A 34 0.13 5.95 10.44
N LEU A 35 1.14 6.47 9.74
CA LEU A 35 1.17 6.52 8.27
C LEU A 35 1.78 5.25 7.67
N MET A 36 2.89 4.78 8.23
CA MET A 36 3.66 3.65 7.73
C MET A 36 2.83 2.35 7.67
N ILE A 37 2.10 2.03 8.74
CA ILE A 37 1.37 0.77 8.86
C ILE A 37 0.31 0.64 7.75
N PRO A 38 -0.65 1.58 7.59
CA PRO A 38 -1.67 1.43 6.56
C PRO A 38 -1.11 1.46 5.13
N THR A 39 -0.07 2.26 4.85
CA THR A 39 0.49 2.36 3.50
C THR A 39 1.27 1.09 3.11
N LEU A 40 2.09 0.55 4.01
CA LEU A 40 2.80 -0.71 3.75
C LEU A 40 1.84 -1.89 3.66
N LEU A 41 0.76 -1.92 4.45
CA LEU A 41 -0.27 -2.95 4.36
C LEU A 41 -1.02 -2.89 3.02
N ALA A 42 -1.39 -1.69 2.56
CA ALA A 42 -2.04 -1.51 1.27
C ALA A 42 -1.13 -1.94 0.10
N ALA A 43 0.14 -1.47 0.10
CA ALA A 43 1.13 -1.84 -0.90
C ALA A 43 1.38 -3.35 -0.93
N THR A 44 1.56 -3.98 0.23
CA THR A 44 1.81 -5.42 0.36
C THR A 44 0.62 -6.23 -0.15
N THR A 45 -0.60 -5.86 0.26
CA THR A 45 -1.82 -6.57 -0.15
C THR A 45 -2.03 -6.49 -1.66
N CYS A 46 -1.90 -5.28 -2.23
CA CYS A 46 -2.04 -5.09 -3.67
C CYS A 46 -0.94 -5.85 -4.44
N PHE A 47 0.31 -5.80 -3.97
CA PHE A 47 1.42 -6.52 -4.61
C PHE A 47 1.17 -8.03 -4.64
N ILE A 48 0.79 -8.64 -3.52
CA ILE A 48 0.55 -10.10 -3.44
C ILE A 48 -0.57 -10.50 -4.40
N ILE A 49 -1.70 -9.79 -4.39
CA ILE A 49 -2.84 -10.11 -5.25
C ILE A 49 -2.46 -9.93 -6.72
N ALA A 50 -1.80 -8.82 -7.09
CA ALA A 50 -1.41 -8.56 -8.46
C ALA A 50 -0.37 -9.57 -8.98
N PHE A 51 0.62 -9.91 -8.17
CA PHE A 51 1.64 -10.90 -8.52
C PHE A 51 1.04 -12.30 -8.76
N ILE A 52 -0.01 -12.66 -8.04
CA ILE A 52 -0.68 -13.96 -8.21
C ILE A 52 -1.64 -13.95 -9.39
N ALA A 53 -2.48 -12.91 -9.52
CA ALA A 53 -3.71 -12.98 -10.32
C ALA A 53 -3.97 -11.81 -11.27
N ALA A 54 -3.10 -10.79 -11.37
CA ALA A 54 -3.35 -9.68 -12.30
C ALA A 54 -3.39 -10.16 -13.77
N PRO A 55 -4.31 -9.65 -14.60
CA PRO A 55 -4.31 -9.91 -16.03
C PRO A 55 -3.10 -9.26 -16.72
N PRO A 56 -2.84 -9.58 -18.00
CA PRO A 56 -1.81 -8.92 -18.79
C PRO A 56 -2.01 -7.41 -18.90
N VAL A 57 -0.90 -6.66 -18.88
CA VAL A 57 -0.87 -5.19 -18.82
C VAL A 57 -0.23 -4.59 -20.07
N ASP A 58 -0.84 -3.57 -20.67
CA ASP A 58 -0.30 -2.86 -21.85
C ASP A 58 0.77 -1.83 -21.46
N ILE A 59 1.95 -2.31 -21.06
CA ILE A 59 3.05 -1.50 -20.53
C ILE A 59 3.51 -0.39 -21.48
N ASP A 60 3.62 -0.67 -22.77
CA ASP A 60 4.15 0.29 -23.75
C ASP A 60 3.04 1.18 -24.35
N GLY A 61 1.78 0.94 -24.02
CA GLY A 61 0.64 1.70 -24.54
C GLY A 61 0.37 1.47 -26.04
N ILE A 62 0.91 0.38 -26.59
CA ILE A 62 0.81 0.01 -28.01
C ILE A 62 -0.22 -1.10 -28.25
N ARG A 63 -1.02 -1.43 -27.23
CA ARG A 63 -2.00 -2.53 -27.22
C ARG A 63 -1.35 -3.91 -27.33
N GLU A 64 -0.19 -4.07 -26.68
CA GLU A 64 0.53 -5.35 -26.58
C GLU A 64 0.68 -5.75 -25.09
N PRO A 65 -0.33 -6.44 -24.51
CA PRO A 65 -0.32 -6.75 -23.09
C PRO A 65 0.73 -7.79 -22.71
N VAL A 66 1.48 -7.51 -21.65
CA VAL A 66 2.50 -8.40 -21.07
C VAL A 66 1.93 -9.11 -19.84
N ALA A 67 1.99 -10.44 -19.83
CA ALA A 67 1.57 -11.24 -18.68
C ALA A 67 2.65 -11.21 -17.58
N GLY A 68 2.29 -10.73 -16.37
CA GLY A 68 3.21 -10.68 -15.24
C GLY A 68 2.87 -11.64 -14.08
N SER A 69 1.64 -12.16 -14.00
CA SER A 69 1.19 -12.90 -12.83
C SER A 69 1.34 -14.42 -12.96
N LEU A 70 1.33 -15.11 -11.81
CA LEU A 70 1.46 -16.57 -11.75
C LEU A 70 0.31 -17.30 -12.46
N MET A 71 -0.93 -16.83 -12.28
CA MET A 71 -2.10 -17.42 -12.95
C MET A 71 -2.08 -17.27 -14.47
N TYR A 72 -1.27 -16.34 -15.00
CA TYR A 72 -1.10 -16.11 -16.43
C TYR A 72 0.21 -16.67 -16.98
N GLY A 73 0.72 -17.76 -16.37
CA GLY A 73 1.80 -18.57 -16.93
C GLY A 73 3.21 -18.19 -16.49
N ASN A 74 3.35 -17.29 -15.51
CA ASN A 74 4.65 -16.97 -14.93
C ASN A 74 5.02 -17.86 -13.74
N ASN A 75 6.33 -18.03 -13.53
CA ASN A 75 6.88 -18.60 -12.30
C ASN A 75 7.48 -17.49 -11.41
N ILE A 76 8.10 -17.85 -10.29
CA ILE A 76 8.69 -16.87 -9.35
C ILE A 76 9.79 -16.01 -9.99
N ILE A 77 10.51 -16.52 -10.99
CA ILE A 77 11.59 -15.81 -11.68
C ILE A 77 11.04 -14.87 -12.75
N SER A 78 10.03 -15.29 -13.52
CA SER A 78 9.45 -14.50 -14.61
C SER A 78 8.31 -13.59 -14.17
N GLY A 79 7.73 -13.82 -13.00
CA GLY A 79 6.61 -13.06 -12.48
C GLY A 79 6.98 -11.63 -12.07
N ALA A 80 6.07 -10.70 -12.33
CA ALA A 80 6.21 -9.30 -11.98
C ALA A 80 4.84 -8.61 -11.86
N VAL A 81 4.78 -7.55 -11.05
CA VAL A 81 3.73 -6.53 -11.18
C VAL A 81 4.18 -5.56 -12.27
N VAL A 82 3.56 -5.66 -13.45
CA VAL A 82 3.97 -4.95 -14.66
C VAL A 82 3.74 -3.43 -14.50
N PRO A 83 4.71 -2.57 -14.90
CA PRO A 83 4.55 -1.12 -14.88
C PRO A 83 3.30 -0.58 -15.57
N SER A 84 2.83 0.59 -15.13
CA SER A 84 1.68 1.26 -15.74
C SER A 84 1.95 1.65 -17.19
N SER A 85 0.90 1.64 -18.00
CA SER A 85 0.98 1.92 -19.44
C SER A 85 1.65 3.26 -19.76
N ASN A 86 2.50 3.29 -20.77
CA ASN A 86 3.08 4.52 -21.30
C ASN A 86 2.02 5.49 -21.85
N ALA A 87 0.81 5.00 -22.20
CA ALA A 87 -0.32 5.87 -22.55
C ALA A 87 -0.79 6.74 -21.38
N ILE A 88 -0.55 6.33 -20.13
CA ILE A 88 -0.77 7.16 -18.93
C ILE A 88 0.37 8.16 -18.74
N GLY A 89 1.60 7.82 -19.14
CA GLY A 89 2.79 8.64 -18.88
C GLY A 89 3.00 8.88 -17.39
N LEU A 90 3.08 10.16 -16.99
CA LEU A 90 3.24 10.57 -15.59
C LEU A 90 1.93 11.01 -14.93
N HIS A 91 0.79 10.78 -15.58
CA HIS A 91 -0.50 11.08 -14.99
C HIS A 91 -0.78 10.18 -13.79
N PHE A 92 -1.37 10.77 -12.76
CA PHE A 92 -1.81 10.03 -11.58
C PHE A 92 -3.04 9.19 -11.93
N TYR A 93 -2.93 7.87 -11.80
CA TYR A 93 -3.96 6.93 -12.23
C TYR A 93 -4.48 6.05 -11.07
N PRO A 94 -5.24 6.63 -10.12
CA PRO A 94 -5.89 5.90 -9.05
C PRO A 94 -7.09 5.11 -9.58
N ILE A 95 -7.61 4.19 -8.76
CA ILE A 95 -8.72 3.29 -9.14
C ILE A 95 -9.94 4.06 -9.67
N TRP A 96 -10.24 5.23 -9.10
CA TRP A 96 -11.42 6.03 -9.47
C TRP A 96 -11.25 6.89 -10.74
N GLU A 97 -10.05 6.94 -11.34
CA GLU A 97 -9.88 7.56 -12.67
C GLU A 97 -10.19 6.58 -13.82
N ALA A 98 -10.25 5.27 -13.53
CA ALA A 98 -10.66 4.27 -14.50
C ALA A 98 -12.19 4.13 -14.54
N ALA A 99 -12.75 3.82 -15.71
CA ALA A 99 -14.19 3.53 -15.84
C ALA A 99 -14.57 2.19 -15.20
N SER A 100 -13.61 1.28 -15.02
CA SER A 100 -13.81 -0.03 -14.38
C SER A 100 -12.51 -0.58 -13.79
N LEU A 101 -12.63 -1.61 -12.95
CA LEU A 101 -11.46 -2.36 -12.48
C LEU A 101 -10.74 -3.09 -13.61
N ASP A 102 -11.46 -3.58 -14.62
CA ASP A 102 -10.85 -4.27 -15.75
C ASP A 102 -9.94 -3.33 -16.56
N GLU A 103 -10.40 -2.10 -16.81
CA GLU A 103 -9.58 -1.06 -17.42
C GLU A 103 -8.38 -0.68 -16.53
N TRP A 104 -8.63 -0.51 -15.23
CA TRP A 104 -7.56 -0.16 -14.28
C TRP A 104 -6.46 -1.22 -14.26
N LEU A 105 -6.84 -2.50 -14.30
CA LEU A 105 -5.91 -3.63 -14.37
C LEU A 105 -5.19 -3.68 -15.72
N TYR A 106 -5.90 -3.51 -16.84
CA TYR A 106 -5.31 -3.50 -18.19
C TYR A 106 -4.22 -2.44 -18.35
N ASN A 107 -4.42 -1.27 -17.75
CA ASN A 107 -3.48 -0.15 -17.82
C ASN A 107 -2.37 -0.19 -16.75
N GLY A 108 -2.29 -1.24 -15.93
CA GLY A 108 -1.22 -1.42 -14.95
C GLY A 108 -1.37 -0.53 -13.71
N GLY A 109 -2.60 -0.16 -13.36
CA GLY A 109 -2.91 0.60 -12.14
C GLY A 109 -2.32 0.03 -10.83
N PRO A 110 -2.24 -1.30 -10.61
CA PRO A 110 -1.59 -1.87 -9.43
C PRO A 110 -0.16 -1.39 -9.20
N TYR A 111 0.60 -1.14 -10.28
CA TYR A 111 1.98 -0.69 -10.17
C TYR A 111 2.09 0.68 -9.49
N GLN A 112 1.32 1.66 -9.95
CA GLN A 112 1.33 3.00 -9.35
C GLN A 112 0.87 2.96 -7.89
N LEU A 113 -0.19 2.19 -7.59
CA LEU A 113 -0.69 2.04 -6.21
C LEU A 113 0.42 1.48 -5.30
N VAL A 114 1.06 0.38 -5.70
CA VAL A 114 2.13 -0.25 -4.92
C VAL A 114 3.29 0.72 -4.73
N VAL A 115 3.80 1.33 -5.79
CA VAL A 115 4.97 2.23 -5.72
C VAL A 115 4.68 3.43 -4.81
N PHE A 116 3.56 4.12 -4.98
CA PHE A 116 3.27 5.31 -4.18
C PHE A 116 3.07 5.00 -2.70
N HIS A 117 2.32 3.94 -2.37
CA HIS A 117 2.12 3.55 -0.98
C HIS A 117 3.40 3.02 -0.35
N PHE A 118 4.19 2.24 -1.09
CA PHE A 118 5.47 1.72 -0.62
C PHE A 118 6.46 2.85 -0.32
N LEU A 119 6.59 3.85 -1.19
CA LEU A 119 7.48 4.98 -0.96
C LEU A 119 7.08 5.79 0.28
N ILE A 120 5.78 6.10 0.45
CA ILE A 120 5.29 6.76 1.68
C ILE A 120 5.63 5.91 2.91
N GLY A 121 5.41 4.60 2.83
CA GLY A 121 5.70 3.67 3.90
C GLY A 121 7.18 3.63 4.28
N VAL A 122 8.09 3.56 3.31
CA VAL A 122 9.54 3.55 3.56
C VAL A 122 10.02 4.90 4.10
N PHE A 123 9.49 6.02 3.61
CA PHE A 123 9.83 7.34 4.18
C PHE A 123 9.31 7.52 5.61
N ALA A 124 8.18 6.91 5.97
CA ALA A 124 7.67 6.89 7.34
C ALA A 124 8.36 5.83 8.22
N TYR A 125 9.14 4.92 7.65
CA TYR A 125 9.92 3.93 8.40
C TYR A 125 11.28 4.49 8.85
N MET A 126 11.88 5.37 8.03
CA MET A 126 13.20 5.99 8.28
C MET A 126 13.18 6.94 9.49
#